data_AF-A0A3B4GZT0-F1
#
_entry.id   AF-A0A3B4GZT0-F1
#
_cell.length_a   1.000
_cell.length_b   1.000
_cell.length_c   1.000
_cell.angle_alpha   90.00
_cell.angle_beta   90.00
_cell.angle_gamma   90.00
#
_symmetry.space_group_name_H-M   'P 1'
#
loop_
_entity.id
_entity.type
_entity.pdbx_description
1 polymer ?
#
loop_
_entity_poly.entity_id
_entity_poly.type
_entity_poly.pdbx_seq_one_letter_code
_entity_poly.pdbx_strand_id
1 'polypeptide(L)'
;MTPDLLNFKKGWMSKLDERGEWKKHWFVLTDAGLKYYRDSTAEEKDDLDGEIDLKSCVNVSEFDVEKNYGFQIQTREAAFMLSAMTAGIRRNWIEVLKKCIRPSSSPDITQLPDSDKENSNDRVLLSSRRPTSRHGEAQSEVPASTPSSHRRFDYVELSPVPASSSLRLASQREAGEGQGREHSQRQEEKNTSSQWDAVLSRKGTGSNQKLRMEEEIEKKWTEFEQMPLKEMSSLPSVGSRASGQTANEALQREVASLRQQVEQLQRKGGEGGGGGVRGGCGPEAPCSRSLVAMERAHRQALEELQKQHDRQVKELEAQKHRLLLQETQDTARVMEALKKKHKEELEREVEKVKRLSSGAVDSQTLRALHQAEAQASQRELAGLSERYSQKCLELNRAEQNNAEREREISRKERDMEQLRKENQDLKARLTEEMKRIQSAIRDHGSEDKNRMPCELEVLLRMKDNEIQYLQKEISCLRNELQFLNMEKQLACKRYGELQEELSGMKGRNEREIQSLKEHLKLAMAALQEGQKLGNSLDH
;
A
#
# COMPACT_ATOMS: atom_id res chain seq x y z
N MET A 1 18.07 -11.86 -31.09
CA MET A 1 18.44 -12.85 -30.05
C MET A 1 18.98 -12.07 -28.85
N THR A 2 18.10 -11.59 -27.99
CA THR A 2 18.46 -10.93 -26.72
C THR A 2 18.54 -12.01 -25.64
N PRO A 3 19.66 -12.17 -24.90
CA PRO A 3 19.72 -13.16 -23.85
C PRO A 3 18.81 -12.73 -22.69
N ASP A 4 18.04 -13.69 -22.17
CA ASP A 4 17.04 -13.48 -21.13
C ASP A 4 17.65 -12.81 -19.88
N LEU A 5 17.09 -11.65 -19.51
CA LEU A 5 17.41 -10.87 -18.30
C LEU A 5 17.04 -11.58 -16.97
N LEU A 6 16.79 -12.88 -17.00
CA LEU A 6 16.20 -13.64 -15.89
C LEU A 6 17.22 -14.19 -14.88
N ASN A 7 18.53 -14.03 -15.10
CA ASN A 7 19.53 -14.86 -14.42
C ASN A 7 20.55 -14.13 -13.52
N PHE A 8 20.40 -12.83 -13.25
CA PHE A 8 21.35 -12.08 -12.41
C PHE A 8 20.73 -11.63 -11.08
N LYS A 9 20.39 -12.60 -10.23
CA LYS A 9 19.93 -12.33 -8.87
C LYS A 9 21.13 -12.29 -7.92
N LYS A 10 21.32 -11.19 -7.20
CA LYS A 10 22.38 -11.03 -6.19
C LYS A 10 21.81 -10.62 -4.84
N GLY A 11 22.47 -10.98 -3.74
CA GLY A 11 22.08 -10.50 -2.42
C GLY A 11 22.69 -11.26 -1.25
N TRP A 12 22.58 -10.67 -0.07
CA TRP A 12 23.05 -11.26 1.17
C TRP A 12 22.12 -12.36 1.66
N MET A 13 22.70 -13.51 2.00
CA MET A 13 22.03 -14.58 2.76
C MET A 13 23.01 -15.24 3.72
N SER A 14 22.49 -15.98 4.69
CA SER A 14 23.33 -16.77 5.59
C SER A 14 23.32 -18.23 5.18
N LYS A 15 24.49 -18.87 5.14
CA LYS A 15 24.67 -20.29 4.88
C LYS A 15 25.08 -20.99 6.17
N LEU A 16 24.52 -22.16 6.42
CA LEU A 16 25.00 -23.03 7.48
C LEU A 16 26.33 -23.67 7.04
N ASP A 17 27.36 -23.49 7.83
CA ASP A 17 28.65 -24.14 7.61
C ASP A 17 28.67 -25.57 8.18
N GLU A 18 29.76 -26.29 7.93
CA GLU A 18 29.95 -27.67 8.42
C GLU A 18 30.07 -27.76 9.95
N ARG A 19 30.30 -26.63 10.62
CA ARG A 19 30.42 -26.52 12.08
C ARG A 19 29.06 -26.22 12.73
N GLY A 20 28.00 -26.05 11.93
CA GLY A 20 26.65 -25.70 12.40
C GLY A 20 26.47 -24.20 12.69
N GLU A 21 27.39 -23.35 12.24
CA GLU A 21 27.30 -21.89 12.39
C GLU A 21 26.75 -21.22 11.13
N TRP A 22 25.89 -20.22 11.34
CA TRP A 22 25.33 -19.42 10.25
C TRP A 22 26.30 -18.30 9.86
N LYS A 23 26.80 -18.35 8.63
CA LYS A 23 27.72 -17.35 8.09
C LYS A 23 27.08 -16.58 6.95
N LYS A 24 27.13 -15.26 7.06
CA LYS A 24 26.59 -14.34 6.06
C LYS A 24 27.55 -14.29 4.85
N HIS A 25 27.00 -14.52 3.67
CA HIS A 25 27.73 -14.46 2.40
C HIS A 25 26.93 -13.66 1.37
N TRP A 26 27.65 -13.08 0.41
CA TRP A 26 27.09 -12.41 -0.74
C TRP A 26 26.85 -13.44 -1.85
N PHE A 27 25.60 -13.72 -2.17
CA PHE A 27 25.20 -14.71 -3.17
C PHE A 27 24.97 -14.06 -4.52
N VAL A 28 25.43 -14.71 -5.57
CA VAL A 28 25.28 -14.30 -6.97
C VAL A 28 24.81 -15.49 -7.77
N LEU A 29 23.60 -15.39 -8.32
CA LEU A 29 23.08 -16.36 -9.26
C LEU A 29 23.71 -16.09 -10.64
N THR A 30 24.19 -17.16 -11.26
CA THR A 30 24.72 -17.18 -12.62
C THR A 30 24.00 -18.24 -13.45
N ASP A 31 24.27 -18.27 -14.75
CA ASP A 31 23.82 -19.32 -15.67
C ASP A 31 24.46 -20.68 -15.38
N ALA A 32 25.65 -20.69 -14.77
CA ALA A 32 26.38 -21.90 -14.40
C ALA A 32 25.98 -22.47 -13.04
N GLY A 33 25.62 -21.62 -12.07
CA GLY A 33 25.34 -22.02 -10.69
C GLY A 33 25.10 -20.85 -9.73
N LEU A 34 24.94 -21.15 -8.45
CA LEU A 34 24.79 -20.17 -7.38
C LEU A 34 26.13 -19.99 -6.65
N LYS A 35 26.81 -18.88 -6.94
CA LYS A 35 28.11 -18.53 -6.35
C LYS A 35 27.92 -17.73 -5.06
N TYR A 36 28.85 -17.88 -4.12
CA TYR A 36 28.85 -17.06 -2.90
C TYR A 36 30.25 -16.56 -2.52
N TYR A 37 30.28 -15.34 -2.00
CA TYR A 37 31.48 -14.57 -1.68
C TYR A 37 31.41 -14.06 -0.24
N ARG A 38 32.55 -13.67 0.35
CA ARG A 38 32.60 -13.03 1.68
C ARG A 38 31.87 -11.70 1.69
N ASP A 39 32.08 -10.91 0.66
CA ASP A 39 31.48 -9.59 0.48
C ASP A 39 31.41 -9.18 -0.99
N SER A 40 30.83 -8.00 -1.22
CA SER A 40 30.70 -7.42 -2.57
C SER A 40 32.04 -7.03 -3.19
N THR A 41 33.10 -6.81 -2.41
CA THR A 41 34.43 -6.46 -2.91
C THR A 41 35.22 -7.69 -3.36
N ALA A 42 34.95 -8.84 -2.73
CA ALA A 42 35.45 -10.15 -3.14
C ALA A 42 34.81 -10.59 -4.47
N GLU A 43 33.55 -10.22 -4.73
CA GLU A 43 32.92 -10.40 -6.04
C GLU A 43 33.68 -9.66 -7.15
N GLU A 44 34.02 -8.38 -6.95
CA GLU A 44 34.75 -7.56 -7.94
C GLU A 44 36.16 -8.09 -8.23
N LYS A 45 36.73 -8.84 -7.30
CA LYS A 45 38.05 -9.48 -7.41
C LYS A 45 37.98 -10.95 -7.84
N ASP A 46 36.78 -11.49 -8.05
CA ASP A 46 36.49 -12.90 -8.34
C ASP A 46 37.09 -13.89 -7.30
N ASP A 47 37.17 -13.47 -6.04
CA ASP A 47 37.67 -14.27 -4.91
C ASP A 47 36.52 -15.09 -4.28
N LEU A 48 36.28 -16.27 -4.85
CA LEU A 48 35.13 -17.14 -4.56
C LEU A 48 35.30 -17.95 -3.26
N ASP A 49 34.30 -17.87 -2.38
CA ASP A 49 34.23 -18.72 -1.17
C ASP A 49 33.56 -20.07 -1.45
N GLY A 50 32.75 -20.17 -2.52
CA GLY A 50 32.24 -21.43 -3.06
C GLY A 50 31.11 -21.28 -4.08
N GLU A 51 30.77 -22.39 -4.71
CA GLU A 51 29.72 -22.46 -5.74
C GLU A 51 28.82 -23.67 -5.49
N ILE A 52 27.52 -23.45 -5.62
CA ILE A 52 26.49 -24.49 -5.59
C ILE A 52 26.06 -24.73 -7.03
N ASP A 53 26.41 -25.87 -7.59
CA ASP A 53 25.98 -26.25 -8.94
C ASP A 53 24.47 -26.48 -8.96
N LEU A 54 23.76 -25.66 -9.74
CA LEU A 54 22.31 -25.73 -9.85
C LEU A 54 21.86 -26.76 -10.89
N LYS A 55 22.76 -27.25 -11.76
CA LYS A 55 22.43 -28.31 -12.74
C LYS A 55 22.21 -29.65 -12.07
N SER A 56 22.89 -29.89 -10.95
CA SER A 56 22.70 -31.06 -10.09
C SER A 56 21.65 -30.84 -9.00
N CYS A 57 20.94 -29.71 -8.99
CA CYS A 57 19.89 -29.45 -8.01
C CYS A 57 18.63 -30.27 -8.28
N VAL A 58 18.17 -31.01 -7.26
CA VAL A 58 17.02 -31.92 -7.32
C VAL A 58 15.77 -31.23 -6.78
N ASN A 59 15.91 -30.46 -5.69
CA ASN A 59 14.78 -29.81 -5.04
C ASN A 59 15.23 -28.60 -4.22
N VAL A 60 14.31 -27.65 -4.03
CA VAL A 60 14.46 -26.53 -3.09
C VAL A 60 13.20 -26.46 -2.23
N SER A 61 13.34 -26.63 -0.93
CA SER A 61 12.23 -26.67 0.03
C SER A 61 12.40 -25.63 1.14
N GLU A 62 11.27 -25.18 1.68
CA GLU A 62 11.27 -24.31 2.86
C GLU A 62 11.71 -25.12 4.09
N PHE A 63 12.49 -24.49 4.95
CA PHE A 63 13.02 -25.11 6.16
C PHE A 63 12.95 -24.12 7.32
N ASP A 64 12.31 -24.51 8.42
CA ASP A 64 12.15 -23.61 9.55
C ASP A 64 13.43 -23.55 10.38
N VAL A 65 13.91 -22.32 10.63
CA VAL A 65 15.14 -22.04 11.38
C VAL A 65 14.78 -21.07 12.51
N GLU A 66 15.39 -21.24 13.68
CA GLU A 66 15.03 -20.56 14.93
C GLU A 66 14.98 -19.02 14.86
N LYS A 67 15.78 -18.38 13.98
CA LYS A 67 15.97 -16.92 13.97
C LYS A 67 15.84 -16.26 12.59
N ASN A 68 15.65 -17.02 11.52
CA ASN A 68 15.57 -16.50 10.15
C ASN A 68 14.71 -17.39 9.26
N TYR A 69 14.36 -16.90 8.08
CA TYR A 69 13.55 -17.64 7.11
C TYR A 69 14.44 -18.58 6.30
N GLY A 70 14.57 -19.82 6.78
CA GLY A 70 15.41 -20.85 6.19
C GLY A 70 14.81 -21.53 4.96
N PHE A 71 15.69 -22.04 4.11
CA PHE A 71 15.36 -22.92 3.00
C PHE A 71 16.55 -23.82 2.67
N GLN A 72 16.26 -24.98 2.11
CA GLN A 72 17.26 -25.99 1.78
C GLN A 72 17.36 -26.16 0.27
N ILE A 73 18.58 -26.13 -0.25
CA ILE A 73 18.90 -26.50 -1.63
C ILE A 73 19.45 -27.92 -1.59
N GLN A 74 18.73 -28.86 -2.19
CA GLN A 74 19.16 -30.24 -2.31
C GLN A 74 19.78 -30.46 -3.69
N THR A 75 21.07 -30.80 -3.71
CA THR A 75 21.78 -31.29 -4.90
C THR A 75 21.91 -32.81 -4.85
N ARG A 76 22.34 -33.44 -5.94
CA ARG A 76 22.57 -34.89 -6.00
C ARG A 76 23.64 -35.37 -5.01
N GLU A 77 24.53 -34.48 -4.58
CA GLU A 77 25.70 -34.82 -3.77
C GLU A 77 25.65 -34.22 -2.36
N ALA A 78 25.00 -33.07 -2.18
CA ALA A 78 24.96 -32.35 -0.91
C ALA A 78 23.64 -31.60 -0.69
N ALA A 79 23.33 -31.30 0.57
CA ALA A 79 22.22 -30.44 0.94
C ALA A 79 22.73 -29.17 1.63
N PHE A 80 22.40 -28.02 1.08
CA PHE A 80 22.83 -26.71 1.57
C PHE A 80 21.68 -26.03 2.29
N MET A 81 21.89 -25.67 3.56
CA MET A 81 20.93 -24.86 4.33
C MET A 81 21.29 -23.39 4.24
N LEU A 82 20.34 -22.60 3.72
CA LEU A 82 20.44 -21.15 3.57
C LEU A 82 19.32 -20.49 4.38
N SER A 83 19.55 -19.27 4.83
CA SER A 83 18.53 -18.47 5.50
C SER A 83 18.56 -17.03 5.03
N ALA A 84 17.36 -16.49 4.88
CA ALA A 84 17.11 -15.11 4.51
C ALA A 84 16.59 -14.32 5.71
N MET A 85 16.91 -13.03 5.74
CA MET A 85 16.50 -12.11 6.80
C MET A 85 14.97 -11.89 6.84
N THR A 86 14.29 -12.06 5.70
CA THR A 86 12.83 -11.88 5.59
C THR A 86 12.20 -12.99 4.76
N ALA A 87 10.91 -13.28 5.04
CA ALA A 87 10.13 -14.27 4.30
C ALA A 87 10.02 -13.95 2.81
N GLY A 88 9.99 -12.65 2.45
CA GLY A 88 9.94 -12.20 1.06
C GLY A 88 11.23 -12.52 0.30
N ILE A 89 12.39 -12.27 0.92
CA ILE A 89 13.69 -12.61 0.33
C ILE A 89 13.81 -14.13 0.16
N ARG A 90 13.41 -14.91 1.17
CA ARG A 90 13.36 -16.39 1.06
C ARG A 90 12.53 -16.84 -0.13
N ARG A 91 11.26 -16.43 -0.20
CA ARG A 91 10.33 -16.85 -1.26
C ARG A 91 10.90 -16.54 -2.64
N ASN A 92 11.43 -15.33 -2.81
CA ASN A 92 12.00 -14.93 -4.09
C ASN A 92 13.26 -15.73 -4.48
N TRP A 93 14.14 -16.07 -3.53
CA TRP A 93 15.26 -16.98 -3.82
C TRP A 93 14.78 -18.39 -4.17
N ILE A 94 13.83 -18.95 -3.42
CA ILE A 94 13.27 -20.28 -3.71
C ILE A 94 12.64 -20.32 -5.11
N GLU A 95 11.86 -19.29 -5.49
CA GLU A 95 11.22 -19.21 -6.79
C GLU A 95 12.21 -19.20 -7.94
N VAL A 96 13.24 -18.36 -7.83
CA VAL A 96 14.27 -18.25 -8.86
C VAL A 96 15.07 -19.55 -8.98
N LEU A 97 15.45 -20.14 -7.85
CA LEU A 97 16.17 -21.42 -7.84
C LEU A 97 15.30 -22.57 -8.39
N LYS A 98 14.01 -22.63 -8.07
CA LYS A 98 13.05 -23.58 -8.66
C LYS A 98 12.89 -23.41 -10.16
N LYS A 99 12.96 -22.17 -10.66
CA LYS A 99 12.91 -21.87 -12.09
C LYS A 99 14.18 -22.35 -12.81
N CYS A 100 15.34 -22.33 -12.17
CA CYS A 100 16.58 -22.89 -12.71
C CYS A 100 16.60 -24.43 -12.78
N ILE A 101 15.85 -25.11 -11.90
CA ILE A 101 15.76 -26.59 -11.87
C ILE A 101 14.86 -27.14 -12.97
N ARG A 102 13.90 -26.36 -13.47
CA ARG A 102 12.98 -26.77 -14.54
C ARG A 102 13.55 -26.29 -15.88
N PRO A 103 14.05 -27.16 -16.76
CA PRO A 103 14.53 -26.73 -18.07
C PRO A 103 13.41 -26.03 -18.83
N SER A 104 13.71 -24.86 -19.40
CA SER A 104 12.83 -24.15 -20.33
C SER A 104 12.56 -25.06 -21.54
N SER A 105 11.38 -25.68 -21.59
CA SER A 105 10.86 -26.27 -22.82
C SER A 105 10.41 -25.11 -23.71
N SER A 106 11.28 -24.68 -24.62
CA SER A 106 10.92 -23.76 -25.71
C SER A 106 9.94 -24.45 -26.66
N PRO A 107 8.79 -23.86 -27.02
CA PRO A 107 8.03 -24.34 -28.17
C PRO A 107 8.78 -23.96 -29.44
N ASP A 108 9.10 -24.97 -30.23
CA ASP A 108 9.80 -24.88 -31.50
C ASP A 108 8.85 -24.36 -32.60
N ILE A 109 9.27 -23.33 -33.31
CA ILE A 109 8.61 -22.80 -34.51
C ILE A 109 9.08 -23.69 -35.66
N THR A 110 8.29 -24.70 -36.04
CA THR A 110 8.34 -25.33 -37.38
C THR A 110 7.28 -26.44 -37.48
N GLN A 111 5.99 -26.10 -37.52
CA GLN A 111 4.98 -26.94 -38.19
C GLN A 111 3.92 -26.05 -38.85
N LEU A 112 4.13 -25.78 -40.14
CA LEU A 112 3.08 -25.38 -41.08
C LEU A 112 2.20 -26.61 -41.38
N PRO A 113 0.90 -26.41 -41.64
CA PRO A 113 0.22 -27.13 -42.69
C PRO A 113 -0.11 -26.15 -43.83
N ASP A 114 0.57 -26.38 -44.95
CA ASP A 114 0.26 -25.81 -46.25
C ASP A 114 -1.07 -26.34 -46.81
N SER A 115 -1.58 -25.54 -47.75
CA SER A 115 -2.42 -25.88 -48.90
C SER A 115 -3.95 -25.71 -48.82
N ASP A 116 -4.34 -24.51 -49.25
CA ASP A 116 -4.90 -24.24 -50.59
C ASP A 116 -6.42 -24.19 -50.86
N LYS A 117 -6.73 -23.15 -51.65
CA LYS A 117 -7.89 -22.85 -52.52
C LYS A 117 -9.09 -22.15 -51.88
N GLU A 118 -9.18 -20.83 -52.02
CA GLU A 118 -9.69 -20.06 -53.18
C GLU A 118 -11.21 -19.99 -53.28
N ASN A 119 -11.69 -18.81 -52.87
CA ASN A 119 -12.35 -17.83 -53.73
C ASN A 119 -13.89 -17.89 -53.93
N SER A 120 -14.44 -16.67 -53.82
CA SER A 120 -15.67 -16.12 -54.41
C SER A 120 -16.97 -16.14 -53.59
N ASN A 121 -17.32 -14.91 -53.16
CA ASN A 121 -18.61 -14.20 -53.28
C ASN A 121 -19.86 -14.89 -52.69
N ASP A 122 -20.72 -14.23 -51.90
CA ASP A 122 -21.38 -12.98 -52.25
C ASP A 122 -22.12 -12.32 -51.06
N ARG A 123 -22.51 -11.07 -51.31
CA ARG A 123 -23.14 -10.07 -50.45
C ARG A 123 -24.64 -10.33 -50.13
N VAL A 124 -25.06 -9.87 -48.94
CA VAL A 124 -26.23 -8.96 -48.70
C VAL A 124 -27.67 -9.53 -48.62
N LEU A 125 -28.26 -9.27 -47.43
CA LEU A 125 -29.64 -8.89 -47.04
C LEU A 125 -30.83 -9.86 -47.01
N LEU A 126 -31.47 -9.83 -45.83
CA LEU A 126 -32.92 -9.77 -45.51
C LEU A 126 -33.87 -10.79 -46.19
N SER A 127 -34.55 -11.58 -45.37
CA SER A 127 -35.92 -11.28 -44.88
C SER A 127 -36.74 -12.56 -44.60
N SER A 128 -37.31 -12.61 -43.39
CA SER A 128 -38.72 -12.93 -43.07
C SER A 128 -39.36 -14.27 -43.51
N ARG A 129 -40.05 -14.87 -42.51
CA ARG A 129 -41.23 -15.77 -42.56
C ARG A 129 -41.01 -17.30 -42.70
N ARG A 130 -41.26 -17.98 -41.57
CA ARG A 130 -42.01 -19.25 -41.40
C ARG A 130 -43.36 -19.23 -42.17
N PRO A 131 -44.16 -20.33 -42.34
CA PRO A 131 -44.06 -21.71 -41.79
C PRO A 131 -44.54 -22.88 -42.74
N THR A 132 -44.65 -24.11 -42.20
CA THR A 132 -45.66 -25.18 -42.54
C THR A 132 -45.27 -26.12 -43.73
N SER A 133 -45.46 -27.45 -43.79
CA SER A 133 -45.83 -28.57 -42.89
C SER A 133 -45.77 -29.93 -43.66
N ARG A 134 -45.94 -31.04 -42.91
CA ARG A 134 -46.37 -32.44 -43.28
C ARG A 134 -45.24 -33.36 -43.73
N HIS A 135 -45.10 -34.62 -43.28
CA HIS A 135 -45.94 -35.63 -42.60
C HIS A 135 -45.09 -36.37 -41.54
N GLY A 136 -45.58 -36.86 -40.38
CA GLY A 136 -46.42 -38.07 -40.15
C GLY A 136 -45.53 -39.35 -40.24
N GLU A 137 -45.36 -40.29 -39.30
CA GLU A 137 -46.06 -40.84 -38.11
C GLU A 137 -44.96 -41.44 -37.17
N ALA A 138 -44.97 -41.24 -35.85
CA ALA A 138 -45.66 -42.00 -34.80
C ALA A 138 -45.28 -43.50 -34.68
N GLN A 139 -44.54 -43.86 -33.62
CA GLN A 139 -45.07 -44.66 -32.51
C GLN A 139 -44.13 -44.64 -31.28
N SER A 140 -44.78 -44.58 -30.13
CA SER A 140 -44.30 -44.44 -28.76
C SER A 140 -44.48 -45.77 -28.06
N GLU A 141 -43.65 -46.11 -27.06
CA GLU A 141 -44.16 -46.70 -25.81
C GLU A 141 -43.12 -46.69 -24.68
N VAL A 142 -43.56 -46.16 -23.55
CA VAL A 142 -43.00 -46.26 -22.19
C VAL A 142 -44.07 -46.96 -21.36
N PRO A 143 -43.71 -47.71 -20.31
CA PRO A 143 -44.25 -47.31 -18.99
C PRO A 143 -43.23 -47.38 -17.83
N ALA A 144 -43.52 -46.60 -16.79
CA ALA A 144 -42.86 -46.50 -15.49
C ALA A 144 -42.89 -47.84 -14.69
N SER A 145 -42.03 -48.11 -13.70
CA SER A 145 -42.08 -47.61 -12.30
C SER A 145 -40.96 -48.27 -11.46
N THR A 146 -40.45 -47.58 -10.42
CA THR A 146 -39.56 -48.05 -9.32
C THR A 146 -40.32 -48.92 -8.27
N PRO A 147 -39.76 -49.41 -7.11
CA PRO A 147 -38.37 -49.48 -6.56
C PRO A 147 -37.98 -50.88 -5.97
N SER A 148 -36.70 -51.08 -5.57
CA SER A 148 -36.26 -51.63 -4.24
C SER A 148 -34.90 -52.38 -4.24
N SER A 149 -34.11 -51.99 -3.24
CA SER A 149 -33.16 -52.72 -2.36
C SER A 149 -32.46 -54.02 -2.76
N HIS A 150 -31.12 -54.01 -2.61
CA HIS A 150 -30.27 -54.91 -1.79
C HIS A 150 -29.01 -55.46 -2.47
N ARG A 151 -27.87 -55.18 -1.80
CA ARG A 151 -26.64 -56.01 -1.62
C ARG A 151 -25.89 -56.41 -2.92
N ARG A 152 -24.57 -56.53 -2.98
CA ARG A 152 -23.55 -56.90 -1.98
C ARG A 152 -22.16 -56.69 -2.61
N PHE A 153 -21.13 -56.31 -1.85
CA PHE A 153 -19.91 -57.13 -1.75
C PHE A 153 -19.13 -56.72 -0.50
N ASP A 154 -19.19 -57.60 0.50
CA ASP A 154 -18.30 -57.65 1.65
C ASP A 154 -17.13 -58.58 1.28
N TYR A 155 -15.89 -58.17 1.52
CA TYR A 155 -14.92 -59.04 2.21
C TYR A 155 -13.84 -58.19 2.89
N VAL A 156 -13.55 -58.56 4.13
CA VAL A 156 -12.70 -57.93 5.16
C VAL A 156 -11.54 -58.89 5.47
N GLU A 157 -10.55 -58.40 6.24
CA GLU A 157 -9.60 -59.17 7.10
C GLU A 157 -8.27 -59.63 6.41
N LEU A 158 -7.01 -59.27 6.83
CA LEU A 158 -6.43 -58.60 8.01
C LEU A 158 -5.03 -57.98 7.77
N SER A 159 -4.84 -56.82 8.42
CA SER A 159 -3.66 -56.16 9.07
C SER A 159 -2.48 -57.04 9.57
N PRO A 160 -1.29 -56.50 9.99
CA PRO A 160 -1.10 -55.20 10.66
C PRO A 160 0.18 -54.36 10.42
N VAL A 161 0.05 -53.14 10.97
CA VAL A 161 0.93 -51.97 11.12
C VAL A 161 2.02 -52.20 12.21
N PRO A 162 3.13 -51.43 12.26
CA PRO A 162 3.22 -50.29 13.21
C PRO A 162 3.74 -49.01 12.52
N ALA A 163 3.00 -47.90 12.57
CA ALA A 163 3.07 -46.80 13.56
C ALA A 163 4.32 -45.94 13.33
N SER A 164 4.18 -44.74 12.75
CA SER A 164 3.81 -43.52 13.50
C SER A 164 3.29 -42.45 12.52
N SER A 165 2.10 -41.89 12.72
CA SER A 165 1.80 -40.64 13.46
C SER A 165 2.41 -39.39 12.77
N SER A 166 1.73 -38.30 12.44
CA SER A 166 0.36 -37.79 12.60
C SER A 166 0.25 -36.45 11.84
N LEU A 167 -0.92 -36.17 11.25
CA LEU A 167 -1.71 -34.91 11.32
C LEU A 167 -1.00 -33.56 10.98
N ARG A 168 -1.38 -32.80 9.93
CA ARG A 168 -2.59 -31.98 9.66
C ARG A 168 -2.34 -30.46 9.82
N LEU A 169 -3.09 -29.71 9.00
CA LEU A 169 -3.39 -28.25 8.99
C LEU A 169 -2.27 -27.35 8.44
N ALA A 170 -2.44 -26.66 7.31
CA ALA A 170 -3.41 -25.61 6.95
C ALA A 170 -3.23 -24.32 7.78
N SER A 171 -2.73 -23.26 7.12
CA SER A 171 -3.41 -21.96 7.03
C SER A 171 -2.59 -21.00 6.17
N GLN A 172 -3.23 -20.47 5.14
CA GLN A 172 -2.84 -19.25 4.41
C GLN A 172 -2.65 -18.07 5.37
N ARG A 173 -1.83 -17.09 4.98
CA ARG A 173 -2.20 -15.67 4.87
C ARG A 173 -1.28 -14.94 3.88
N GLU A 174 -1.89 -14.33 2.87
CA GLU A 174 -1.31 -13.32 1.99
C GLU A 174 -1.24 -11.95 2.68
N ALA A 175 -0.17 -11.19 2.41
CA ALA A 175 -0.19 -9.74 2.45
C ALA A 175 0.93 -9.17 1.55
N GLY A 176 0.52 -8.64 0.39
CA GLY A 176 0.95 -7.35 -0.19
C GLY A 176 2.41 -7.14 -0.57
N GLU A 177 2.71 -7.32 -1.86
CA GLU A 177 3.89 -6.78 -2.55
C GLU A 177 3.61 -5.35 -3.05
N GLY A 178 4.61 -4.46 -2.98
CA GLY A 178 4.48 -3.13 -3.55
C GLY A 178 5.60 -2.16 -3.19
N GLN A 179 6.88 -2.50 -3.38
CA GLN A 179 7.96 -1.50 -3.42
C GLN A 179 9.25 -2.10 -3.99
N GLY A 180 9.57 -1.77 -5.24
CA GLY A 180 10.74 -2.36 -5.93
C GLY A 180 11.37 -1.48 -7.00
N ARG A 181 11.13 -0.16 -7.01
CA ARG A 181 11.67 0.74 -8.05
C ARG A 181 12.65 1.82 -7.56
N GLU A 182 12.91 1.95 -6.26
CA GLU A 182 13.68 3.09 -5.74
C GLU A 182 15.16 2.79 -5.43
N HIS A 183 15.59 1.54 -5.44
CA HIS A 183 16.89 1.16 -4.86
C HIS A 183 18.09 1.28 -5.81
N SER A 184 17.89 1.39 -7.13
CA SER A 184 18.99 1.52 -8.10
C SER A 184 19.51 2.95 -8.27
N GLN A 185 18.76 3.97 -7.84
CA GLN A 185 19.11 5.38 -8.09
C GLN A 185 20.01 6.00 -7.01
N ARG A 186 20.06 5.44 -5.79
CA ARG A 186 20.84 6.00 -4.65
C ARG A 186 22.33 5.65 -4.66
N GLN A 187 22.78 4.71 -5.50
CA GLN A 187 24.16 4.24 -5.46
C GLN A 187 25.11 5.10 -6.32
N GLU A 188 24.60 5.80 -7.35
CA GLU A 188 25.40 6.74 -8.16
C GLU A 188 25.71 8.06 -7.44
N GLU A 189 24.81 8.54 -6.55
CA GLU A 189 24.95 9.85 -5.90
C GLU A 189 26.07 9.90 -4.84
N LYS A 190 26.52 8.75 -4.33
CA LYS A 190 27.53 8.69 -3.28
C LYS A 190 28.96 8.92 -3.78
N ASN A 191 29.21 8.69 -5.07
CA ASN A 191 30.54 8.87 -5.66
C ASN A 191 30.85 10.34 -6.02
N THR A 192 29.84 11.18 -6.19
CA THR A 192 30.01 12.61 -6.54
C THR A 192 30.13 13.51 -5.31
N SER A 193 29.60 13.09 -4.16
CA SER A 193 29.63 13.86 -2.90
C SER A 193 31.04 14.04 -2.33
N SER A 194 31.92 13.04 -2.46
CA SER A 194 33.27 13.11 -1.90
C SER A 194 34.20 14.10 -2.62
N GLN A 195 33.79 14.60 -3.79
CA GLN A 195 34.57 15.53 -4.62
C GLN A 195 34.37 17.00 -4.20
N TRP A 196 33.25 17.34 -3.54
CA TRP A 196 32.87 18.72 -3.21
C TRP A 196 33.38 19.21 -1.85
N ASP A 197 33.61 18.31 -0.89
CA ASP A 197 34.17 18.66 0.42
C ASP A 197 35.60 19.22 0.34
N ALA A 198 36.35 18.86 -0.70
CA ALA A 198 37.69 19.37 -0.96
C ALA A 198 37.71 20.85 -1.40
N VAL A 199 36.57 21.39 -1.88
CA VAL A 199 36.48 22.73 -2.48
C VAL A 199 36.09 23.81 -1.44
N LEU A 200 35.38 23.43 -0.38
CA LEU A 200 34.81 24.37 0.61
C LEU A 200 35.80 24.88 1.67
N SER A 201 37.02 24.33 1.74
CA SER A 201 38.03 24.72 2.74
C SER A 201 38.85 25.97 2.37
N ARG A 202 38.53 26.68 1.29
CA ARG A 202 39.21 27.94 0.95
C ARG A 202 38.26 29.15 0.97
N LYS A 203 38.62 30.07 1.87
CA LYS A 203 38.47 31.54 1.81
C LYS A 203 37.41 32.14 2.74
N GLY A 204 37.89 32.88 3.73
CA GLY A 204 37.11 33.59 4.72
C GLY A 204 36.91 35.09 4.43
N THR A 205 36.55 35.78 5.50
CA THR A 205 36.43 37.24 5.70
C THR A 205 35.16 37.91 5.16
N GLY A 206 34.09 37.83 5.95
CA GLY A 206 32.86 38.65 5.78
C GLY A 206 31.91 38.65 6.99
N SER A 207 32.35 38.15 8.15
CA SER A 207 31.46 37.75 9.25
C SER A 207 30.77 38.91 9.98
N ASN A 208 31.38 40.10 10.05
CA ASN A 208 30.93 41.14 10.96
C ASN A 208 29.72 41.97 10.49
N GLN A 209 29.46 42.08 9.18
CA GLN A 209 28.23 42.74 8.69
C GLN A 209 27.02 41.80 8.76
N LYS A 210 27.25 40.48 8.62
CA LYS A 210 26.21 39.46 8.68
C LYS A 210 25.65 39.30 10.10
N LEU A 211 26.53 39.27 11.10
CA LEU A 211 26.13 39.18 12.51
C LEU A 211 25.31 40.39 12.96
N ARG A 212 25.65 41.61 12.49
CA ARG A 212 24.91 42.84 12.83
C ARG A 212 23.49 42.85 12.25
N MET A 213 23.33 42.29 11.05
CA MET A 213 22.03 42.15 10.39
C MET A 213 21.22 40.99 10.99
N GLU A 214 21.86 39.88 11.37
CA GLU A 214 21.24 38.78 12.11
C GLU A 214 20.75 39.25 13.49
N GLU A 215 21.53 40.06 14.23
CA GLU A 215 21.09 40.67 15.50
C GLU A 215 19.94 41.67 15.33
N GLU A 216 19.93 42.48 14.26
CA GLU A 216 18.81 43.38 13.97
C GLU A 216 17.54 42.62 13.58
N ILE A 217 17.69 41.53 12.83
CA ILE A 217 16.59 40.63 12.46
C ILE A 217 16.04 39.95 13.71
N GLU A 218 16.90 39.40 14.55
CA GLU A 218 16.51 38.68 15.77
C GLU A 218 15.87 39.61 16.81
N LYS A 219 16.37 40.85 16.91
CA LYS A 219 15.71 41.92 17.68
C LYS A 219 14.33 42.26 17.11
N LYS A 220 14.18 42.32 15.79
CA LYS A 220 12.88 42.55 15.12
C LYS A 220 11.91 41.38 15.30
N TRP A 221 12.41 40.14 15.31
CA TRP A 221 11.62 38.95 15.64
C TRP A 221 11.15 38.97 17.08
N THR A 222 12.02 39.35 18.02
CA THR A 222 11.66 39.45 19.44
C THR A 222 10.63 40.57 19.69
N GLU A 223 10.74 41.69 18.97
CA GLU A 223 9.72 42.75 18.97
C GLU A 223 8.37 42.27 18.38
N PHE A 224 8.40 41.36 17.40
CA PHE A 224 7.20 40.77 16.79
C PHE A 224 6.54 39.71 17.68
N GLU A 225 7.33 38.95 18.43
CA GLU A 225 6.86 37.93 19.38
C GLU A 225 6.32 38.54 20.69
N GLN A 226 6.82 39.71 21.10
CA GLN A 226 6.34 40.44 22.27
C GLN A 226 5.17 41.39 21.98
N MET A 227 4.79 41.57 20.72
CA MET A 227 3.52 42.22 20.40
C MET A 227 2.38 41.33 20.94
N PRO A 228 1.56 41.79 21.89
CA PRO A 228 0.38 41.04 22.28
C PRO A 228 -0.43 40.84 21.02
N LEU A 229 -0.59 39.58 20.60
CA LEU A 229 -1.49 39.19 19.53
C LEU A 229 -2.85 39.79 19.90
N LYS A 230 -3.16 40.92 19.27
CA LYS A 230 -4.49 41.49 19.31
C LYS A 230 -5.33 40.45 18.61
N GLU A 231 -5.97 39.60 19.40
CA GLU A 231 -7.07 38.76 18.97
C GLU A 231 -7.90 39.63 18.03
N MET A 232 -7.96 39.22 16.76
CA MET A 232 -8.92 39.79 15.83
C MET A 232 -10.25 39.66 16.53
N SER A 233 -10.81 40.79 16.97
CA SER A 233 -12.06 40.85 17.67
C SER A 233 -13.10 40.03 16.89
N SER A 234 -13.46 38.89 17.45
CA SER A 234 -14.82 38.64 17.91
C SER A 234 -15.82 39.71 17.41
N LEU A 235 -16.47 39.41 16.29
CA LEU A 235 -17.88 39.71 16.12
C LEU A 235 -18.65 38.40 16.31
N PRO A 236 -19.84 38.47 16.92
CA PRO A 236 -20.15 37.68 18.09
C PRO A 236 -20.22 36.20 17.76
N SER A 237 -19.43 35.44 18.52
CA SER A 237 -19.70 34.06 18.85
C SER A 237 -21.09 33.98 19.51
N VAL A 238 -22.12 33.87 18.69
CA VAL A 238 -23.40 33.30 19.07
C VAL A 238 -23.46 31.95 18.41
N GLY A 239 -23.08 30.92 19.16
CA GLY A 239 -23.36 29.53 18.79
C GLY A 239 -22.29 28.51 19.13
N SER A 240 -21.04 28.89 19.43
CA SER A 240 -20.06 27.93 19.92
C SER A 240 -20.22 27.72 21.42
N ARG A 241 -21.30 27.05 21.83
CA ARG A 241 -21.29 26.35 23.11
C ARG A 241 -20.41 25.12 22.95
N ALA A 242 -19.26 25.16 23.62
CA ALA A 242 -18.57 24.03 24.23
C ALA A 242 -19.21 22.65 23.96
N SER A 243 -18.80 21.97 22.89
CA SER A 243 -19.24 20.60 22.61
C SER A 243 -18.12 19.65 22.16
N GLY A 244 -16.85 20.08 22.27
CA GLY A 244 -15.69 19.20 22.06
C GLY A 244 -15.14 18.57 23.34
N GLN A 245 -15.38 19.17 24.51
CA GLN A 245 -14.78 18.74 25.79
C GLN A 245 -15.76 18.04 26.75
N THR A 246 -17.07 18.15 26.55
CA THR A 246 -18.06 17.68 27.54
C THR A 246 -18.35 16.18 27.49
N ALA A 247 -18.30 15.53 26.33
CA ALA A 247 -18.64 14.10 26.21
C ALA A 247 -17.57 13.20 26.86
N ASN A 248 -16.30 13.52 26.65
CA ASN A 248 -15.18 12.77 27.24
C ASN A 248 -15.10 13.01 28.76
N GLU A 249 -15.31 14.24 29.22
CA GLU A 249 -15.36 14.55 30.66
C GLU A 249 -16.61 13.96 31.35
N ALA A 250 -17.75 13.86 30.67
CA ALA A 250 -18.95 13.21 31.20
C ALA A 250 -18.74 11.69 31.33
N LEU A 251 -18.16 11.05 30.31
CA LEU A 251 -17.76 9.65 30.36
C LEU A 251 -16.70 9.41 31.45
N GLN A 252 -15.72 10.31 31.61
CA GLN A 252 -14.71 10.19 32.66
C GLN A 252 -15.30 10.38 34.06
N ARG A 253 -16.25 11.30 34.25
CA ARG A 253 -16.97 11.49 35.52
C ARG A 253 -17.86 10.29 35.87
N GLU A 254 -18.54 9.69 34.89
CA GLU A 254 -19.31 8.46 35.11
C GLU A 254 -18.40 7.26 35.38
N VAL A 255 -17.31 7.09 34.64
CA VAL A 255 -16.32 6.04 34.91
C VAL A 255 -15.72 6.19 36.32
N ALA A 256 -15.45 7.41 36.76
CA ALA A 256 -14.98 7.68 38.12
C ALA A 256 -16.07 7.38 39.18
N SER A 257 -17.32 7.76 38.92
CA SER A 257 -18.46 7.47 39.81
C SER A 257 -18.74 5.97 39.94
N LEU A 258 -18.66 5.23 38.83
CA LEU A 258 -18.83 3.78 38.80
C LEU A 258 -17.69 3.05 39.50
N ARG A 259 -16.45 3.51 39.36
CA ARG A 259 -15.31 3.00 40.14
C ARG A 259 -15.53 3.18 41.64
N GLN A 260 -16.02 4.35 42.05
CA GLN A 260 -16.32 4.65 43.45
C GLN A 260 -17.48 3.79 44.01
N GLN A 261 -18.53 3.54 43.22
CA GLN A 261 -19.63 2.65 43.63
C GLN A 261 -19.17 1.18 43.75
N VAL A 262 -18.34 0.70 42.83
CA VAL A 262 -17.75 -0.65 42.90
C VAL A 262 -16.89 -0.80 44.15
N GLU A 263 -16.08 0.20 44.47
CA GLU A 263 -15.21 0.19 45.65
C GLU A 263 -16.00 0.25 46.97
N GLN A 264 -17.12 0.98 47.00
CA GLN A 264 -18.05 0.99 48.14
C GLN A 264 -18.80 -0.34 48.33
N LEU A 265 -19.18 -1.00 47.24
CA LEU A 265 -19.81 -2.33 47.28
C LEU A 265 -18.81 -3.42 47.69
N GLN A 266 -17.55 -3.31 47.26
CA GLN A 266 -16.47 -4.20 47.69
C GLN A 266 -16.13 -4.01 49.18
N ARG A 267 -16.13 -2.77 49.70
CA ARG A 267 -15.92 -2.52 51.14
C ARG A 267 -17.06 -3.04 52.03
N LYS A 268 -18.31 -3.02 51.55
CA LYS A 268 -19.47 -3.53 52.31
C LYS A 268 -19.64 -5.06 52.25
N GLY A 269 -18.93 -5.75 51.36
CA GLY A 269 -18.94 -7.21 51.25
C GLY A 269 -17.87 -7.93 52.08
N GLY A 270 -17.09 -7.21 52.89
CA GLY A 270 -15.89 -7.73 53.57
C GLY A 270 -16.06 -8.17 55.04
N GLU A 271 -17.22 -8.02 55.65
CA GLU A 271 -17.44 -8.38 57.07
C GLU A 271 -18.67 -9.28 57.22
N GLY A 272 -18.45 -10.59 57.27
CA GLY A 272 -19.50 -11.57 57.57
C GLY A 272 -19.23 -12.92 56.92
N GLY A 273 -18.58 -13.83 57.66
CA GLY A 273 -18.27 -15.17 57.19
C GLY A 273 -19.48 -16.09 57.05
N GLY A 274 -19.29 -17.16 56.28
CA GLY A 274 -19.94 -18.46 56.44
C GLY A 274 -21.40 -18.57 56.00
N GLY A 275 -21.63 -19.33 54.93
CA GLY A 275 -22.95 -19.93 54.65
C GLY A 275 -23.47 -19.60 53.27
N GLY A 276 -23.54 -20.61 52.41
CA GLY A 276 -24.12 -20.49 51.07
C GLY A 276 -25.56 -20.01 51.12
N VAL A 277 -25.82 -18.80 50.62
CA VAL A 277 -27.11 -18.41 50.08
C VAL A 277 -26.88 -17.74 48.74
N ARG A 278 -27.51 -18.34 47.75
CA ARG A 278 -27.68 -17.94 46.35
C ARG A 278 -28.41 -16.58 46.26
N GLY A 279 -27.75 -15.50 46.67
CA GLY A 279 -28.22 -14.13 46.50
C GLY A 279 -27.97 -13.61 45.09
N GLY A 280 -28.59 -14.25 44.09
CA GLY A 280 -28.51 -13.79 42.71
C GLY A 280 -29.18 -12.43 42.57
N CYS A 281 -28.53 -11.51 41.86
CA CYS A 281 -29.15 -10.31 41.32
C CYS A 281 -30.30 -10.72 40.38
N GLY A 282 -31.50 -10.90 40.94
CA GLY A 282 -32.69 -11.23 40.17
C GLY A 282 -33.14 -10.05 39.29
N PRO A 283 -33.99 -10.30 38.28
CA PRO A 283 -34.45 -9.26 37.35
C PRO A 283 -35.17 -8.09 38.03
N GLU A 284 -35.74 -8.26 39.22
CA GLU A 284 -36.40 -7.20 39.99
C GLU A 284 -35.51 -6.46 41.00
N ALA A 285 -34.25 -6.88 41.18
CA ALA A 285 -33.36 -6.29 42.15
C ALA A 285 -32.99 -4.83 41.78
N PRO A 286 -32.70 -3.94 42.75
CA PRO A 286 -32.29 -2.55 42.48
C PRO A 286 -31.06 -2.44 41.56
N CYS A 287 -30.15 -3.41 41.62
CA CYS A 287 -29.00 -3.52 40.71
C CYS A 287 -29.40 -3.79 39.25
N SER A 288 -30.41 -4.63 39.01
CA SER A 288 -30.96 -4.90 37.67
C SER A 288 -31.64 -3.65 37.09
N ARG A 289 -32.42 -2.92 37.90
CA ARG A 289 -33.06 -1.66 37.49
C ARG A 289 -32.04 -0.57 37.14
N SER A 290 -30.97 -0.46 37.93
CA SER A 290 -29.86 0.47 37.67
C SER A 290 -29.13 0.12 36.37
N LEU A 291 -28.86 -1.17 36.12
CA LEU A 291 -28.19 -1.65 34.91
C LEU A 291 -29.03 -1.38 33.65
N VAL A 292 -30.34 -1.62 33.70
CA VAL A 292 -31.26 -1.28 32.59
C VAL A 292 -31.36 0.23 32.37
N ALA A 293 -31.31 1.04 33.44
CA ALA A 293 -31.27 2.50 33.32
C ALA A 293 -29.97 2.99 32.65
N MET A 294 -28.83 2.40 33.03
CA MET A 294 -27.53 2.67 32.43
C MET A 294 -27.46 2.24 30.97
N GLU A 295 -27.96 1.04 30.63
CA GLU A 295 -28.06 0.58 29.24
C GLU A 295 -28.93 1.51 28.39
N ARG A 296 -30.05 2.02 28.94
CA ARG A 296 -30.90 3.01 28.27
C ARG A 296 -30.16 4.34 28.07
N ALA A 297 -29.43 4.82 29.08
CA ALA A 297 -28.65 6.04 29.00
C ALA A 297 -27.52 5.92 27.95
N HIS A 298 -26.79 4.80 27.93
CA HIS A 298 -25.76 4.54 26.92
C HIS A 298 -26.34 4.42 25.52
N ARG A 299 -27.50 3.77 25.36
CA ARG A 299 -28.20 3.69 24.07
C ARG A 299 -28.59 5.09 23.57
N GLN A 300 -29.14 5.92 24.44
CA GLN A 300 -29.48 7.31 24.11
C GLN A 300 -28.24 8.15 23.78
N ALA A 301 -27.14 7.97 24.51
CA ALA A 301 -25.88 8.65 24.23
C ALA A 301 -25.30 8.26 22.86
N LEU A 302 -25.35 6.97 22.51
CA LEU A 302 -24.93 6.48 21.19
C LEU A 302 -25.85 7.00 20.07
N GLU A 303 -27.16 7.05 20.30
CA GLU A 303 -28.12 7.61 19.34
C GLU A 303 -27.89 9.12 19.11
N GLU A 304 -27.60 9.89 20.16
CA GLU A 304 -27.30 11.32 20.01
C GLU A 304 -25.95 11.53 19.32
N LEU A 305 -24.95 10.71 19.61
CA LEU A 305 -23.66 10.76 18.93
C LEU A 305 -23.81 10.42 17.44
N GLN A 306 -24.62 9.42 17.09
CA GLN A 306 -24.94 9.09 15.70
C GLN A 306 -25.65 10.26 15.01
N LYS A 307 -26.64 10.88 15.65
CA LYS A 307 -27.32 12.07 15.11
C LYS A 307 -26.37 13.25 14.91
N GLN A 308 -25.41 13.45 15.82
CA GLN A 308 -24.39 14.50 15.69
C GLN A 308 -23.46 14.21 14.51
N HIS A 309 -23.01 12.96 14.36
CA HIS A 309 -22.21 12.55 13.21
C HIS A 309 -22.98 12.77 11.90
N ASP A 310 -24.24 12.36 11.82
CA ASP A 310 -25.08 12.55 10.63
C ASP A 310 -25.27 14.04 10.29
N ARG A 311 -25.40 14.90 11.30
CA ARG A 311 -25.45 16.36 11.12
C ARG A 311 -24.12 16.91 10.58
N GLN A 312 -22.99 16.46 11.13
CA GLN A 312 -21.66 16.87 10.68
C GLN A 312 -21.39 16.42 9.23
N VAL A 313 -21.78 15.19 8.89
CA VAL A 313 -21.66 14.68 7.51
C VAL A 313 -22.47 15.54 6.55
N LYS A 314 -23.73 15.85 6.87
CA LYS A 314 -24.58 16.72 6.03
C LYS A 314 -24.02 18.13 5.88
N GLU A 315 -23.47 18.70 6.95
CA GLU A 315 -22.82 20.02 6.92
C GLU A 315 -21.58 20.00 6.00
N LEU A 316 -20.73 18.98 6.12
CA LEU A 316 -19.55 18.82 5.27
C LEU A 316 -19.93 18.57 3.80
N GLU A 317 -20.96 17.79 3.54
CA GLU A 317 -21.51 17.59 2.19
C GLU A 317 -22.02 18.90 1.59
N ALA A 318 -22.77 19.70 2.36
CA ALA A 318 -23.24 21.01 1.91
C ALA A 318 -22.07 21.98 1.65
N GLN A 319 -21.04 21.98 2.49
CA GLN A 319 -19.83 22.78 2.29
C GLN A 319 -19.07 22.35 1.04
N LYS A 320 -18.91 21.04 0.80
CA LYS A 320 -18.31 20.49 -0.42
C LYS A 320 -19.09 20.96 -1.66
N HIS A 321 -20.42 20.84 -1.66
CA HIS A 321 -21.25 21.30 -2.77
C HIS A 321 -21.12 22.81 -3.02
N ARG A 322 -21.06 23.61 -1.96
CA ARG A 322 -20.86 25.06 -2.06
C ARG A 322 -19.50 25.41 -2.66
N LEU A 323 -18.42 24.78 -2.20
CA LEU A 323 -17.08 25.01 -2.72
C LEU A 323 -16.97 24.57 -4.19
N LEU A 324 -17.54 23.42 -4.54
CA LEU A 324 -17.57 22.94 -5.92
C LEU A 324 -18.29 23.92 -6.85
N LEU A 325 -19.42 24.49 -6.40
CA LEU A 325 -20.14 25.51 -7.15
C LEU A 325 -19.30 26.78 -7.33
N GLN A 326 -18.60 27.22 -6.28
CA GLN A 326 -17.70 28.38 -6.33
C GLN A 326 -16.55 28.14 -7.32
N GLU A 327 -15.87 26.99 -7.25
CA GLU A 327 -14.81 26.63 -8.20
C GLU A 327 -15.33 26.56 -9.64
N THR A 328 -16.53 26.03 -9.85
CA THR A 328 -17.17 26.00 -11.17
C THR A 328 -17.43 27.41 -11.70
N GLN A 329 -17.91 28.31 -10.84
CA GLN A 329 -18.14 29.72 -11.21
C GLN A 329 -16.83 30.46 -11.51
N ASP A 330 -15.80 30.26 -10.68
CA ASP A 330 -14.50 30.90 -10.89
C ASP A 330 -13.82 30.37 -12.15
N THR A 331 -13.93 29.08 -12.43
CA THR A 331 -13.48 28.47 -13.70
C THR A 331 -14.24 29.08 -14.89
N ALA A 332 -15.56 29.24 -14.79
CA ALA A 332 -16.36 29.88 -15.84
C ALA A 332 -15.95 31.35 -16.06
N ARG A 333 -15.66 32.11 -15.00
CA ARG A 333 -15.16 33.50 -15.09
C ARG A 333 -13.81 33.57 -15.78
N VAL A 334 -12.88 32.67 -15.44
CA VAL A 334 -11.56 32.60 -16.10
C VAL A 334 -11.73 32.27 -17.59
N MET A 335 -12.58 31.30 -17.93
CA MET A 335 -12.86 30.93 -19.31
C MET A 335 -13.47 32.09 -20.10
N GLU A 336 -14.43 32.84 -19.54
CA GLU A 336 -15.00 34.02 -20.19
C GLU A 336 -13.99 35.17 -20.33
N ALA A 337 -13.12 35.39 -19.34
CA ALA A 337 -12.04 36.36 -19.43
C ALA A 337 -11.05 36.00 -20.55
N LEU A 338 -10.68 34.72 -20.67
CA LEU A 338 -9.83 34.21 -21.75
C LEU A 338 -10.49 34.39 -23.13
N LYS A 339 -11.77 34.02 -23.27
CA LYS A 339 -12.54 34.23 -24.50
C LYS A 339 -12.60 35.70 -24.89
N LYS A 340 -12.86 36.59 -23.93
CA LYS A 340 -12.89 38.04 -24.14
C LYS A 340 -11.52 38.56 -24.59
N LYS A 341 -10.44 38.15 -23.92
CA LYS A 341 -9.08 38.54 -24.30
C LYS A 341 -8.71 38.07 -25.69
N HIS A 342 -9.03 36.82 -26.02
CA HIS A 342 -8.83 36.28 -27.36
C HIS A 342 -9.63 37.05 -28.41
N LYS A 343 -10.89 37.41 -28.12
CA LYS A 343 -11.70 38.25 -29.01
C LYS A 343 -11.10 39.64 -29.21
N GLU A 344 -10.66 40.31 -28.15
CA GLU A 344 -10.00 41.63 -28.23
C GLU A 344 -8.70 41.55 -29.04
N GLU A 345 -7.94 40.46 -28.89
CA GLU A 345 -6.70 40.23 -29.65
C GLU A 345 -6.98 40.01 -31.14
N LEU A 346 -8.01 39.22 -31.46
CA LEU A 346 -8.48 39.03 -32.83
C LEU A 346 -8.95 40.36 -33.46
N GLU A 347 -9.69 41.19 -32.73
CA GLU A 347 -10.10 42.52 -33.19
C GLU A 347 -8.91 43.45 -33.42
N ARG A 348 -7.88 43.43 -32.54
CA ARG A 348 -6.66 44.21 -32.72
C ARG A 348 -5.87 43.78 -33.97
N GLU A 349 -5.73 42.48 -34.21
CA GLU A 349 -5.02 41.98 -35.39
C GLU A 349 -5.80 42.28 -36.68
N VAL A 350 -7.15 42.14 -36.67
CA VAL A 350 -7.98 42.59 -37.80
C VAL A 350 -7.81 44.08 -38.08
N GLU A 351 -7.79 44.92 -37.04
CA GLU A 351 -7.61 46.37 -37.19
C GLU A 351 -6.19 46.74 -37.67
N LYS A 352 -5.19 45.99 -37.23
CA LYS A 352 -3.80 46.13 -37.71
C LYS A 352 -3.67 45.73 -39.18
N VAL A 353 -4.28 44.61 -39.60
CA VAL A 353 -4.34 44.20 -41.02
C VAL A 353 -5.08 45.25 -41.87
N LYS A 354 -6.22 45.78 -41.41
CA LYS A 354 -6.93 46.87 -42.09
C LYS A 354 -6.06 48.10 -42.28
N ARG A 355 -5.36 48.54 -41.23
CA ARG A 355 -4.43 49.68 -41.29
C ARG A 355 -3.26 49.44 -42.24
N LEU A 356 -2.67 48.24 -42.20
CA LEU A 356 -1.60 47.85 -43.12
C LEU A 356 -2.07 47.74 -44.58
N SER A 357 -3.35 47.39 -44.82
CA SER A 357 -3.94 47.39 -46.18
C SER A 357 -4.28 48.79 -46.71
N SER A 358 -4.44 49.78 -45.81
CA SER A 358 -4.77 51.17 -46.17
C SER A 358 -3.55 52.05 -46.45
N GLY A 359 -2.37 51.64 -46.00
CA GLY A 359 -1.09 52.25 -46.38
C GLY A 359 -0.48 51.50 -47.57
N ALA A 360 0.18 52.21 -48.49
CA ALA A 360 0.89 51.62 -49.61
C ALA A 360 2.12 50.81 -49.13
N VAL A 361 1.87 49.62 -48.57
CA VAL A 361 2.87 48.62 -48.25
C VAL A 361 2.95 47.65 -49.43
N ASP A 362 4.16 47.34 -49.85
CA ASP A 362 4.44 46.46 -50.98
C ASP A 362 3.68 45.13 -50.84
N SER A 363 2.81 44.83 -51.82
CA SER A 363 1.83 43.72 -51.78
C SER A 363 2.47 42.35 -51.59
N GLN A 364 3.76 42.24 -51.91
CA GLN A 364 4.55 41.03 -51.82
C GLN A 364 5.06 40.77 -50.40
N THR A 365 5.47 41.82 -49.67
CA THR A 365 5.89 41.75 -48.26
C THR A 365 4.72 41.39 -47.35
N LEU A 366 3.53 41.94 -47.64
CA LEU A 366 2.30 41.59 -46.93
C LEU A 366 1.94 40.10 -47.14
N ARG A 367 2.04 39.59 -48.37
CA ARG A 367 1.81 38.16 -48.66
C ARG A 367 2.78 37.24 -47.92
N ALA A 368 4.06 37.61 -47.86
CA ALA A 368 5.08 36.83 -47.14
C ALA A 368 4.81 36.77 -45.62
N LEU A 369 4.40 37.89 -45.02
CA LEU A 369 4.02 37.97 -43.61
C LEU A 369 2.79 37.11 -43.29
N HIS A 370 1.73 37.21 -44.09
CA HIS A 370 0.53 36.38 -43.95
C HIS A 370 0.83 34.89 -44.11
N GLN A 371 1.74 34.53 -45.02
CA GLN A 371 2.16 33.14 -45.20
C GLN A 371 2.98 32.63 -44.00
N ALA A 372 3.86 33.45 -43.44
CA ALA A 372 4.63 33.11 -42.25
C ALA A 372 3.72 32.95 -41.01
N GLU A 373 2.73 33.82 -40.86
CA GLU A 373 1.75 33.76 -39.76
C GLU A 373 0.80 32.57 -39.89
N ALA A 374 0.29 32.28 -41.09
CA ALA A 374 -0.50 31.08 -41.35
C ALA A 374 0.29 29.79 -41.03
N GLN A 375 1.59 29.77 -41.36
CA GLN A 375 2.48 28.67 -40.99
C GLN A 375 2.71 28.61 -39.47
N ALA A 376 2.84 29.75 -38.78
CA ALA A 376 2.98 29.78 -37.33
C ALA A 376 1.72 29.21 -36.64
N SER A 377 0.53 29.66 -37.04
CA SER A 377 -0.74 29.13 -36.53
C SER A 377 -0.93 27.64 -36.84
N GLN A 378 -0.51 27.17 -38.03
CA GLN A 378 -0.51 25.74 -38.34
C GLN A 378 0.40 24.93 -37.41
N ARG A 379 1.60 25.43 -37.11
CA ARG A 379 2.52 24.76 -36.16
C ARG A 379 1.93 24.71 -34.75
N GLU A 380 1.32 25.80 -34.30
CA GLU A 380 0.66 25.85 -32.99
C GLU A 380 -0.53 24.89 -32.91
N LEU A 381 -1.38 24.86 -33.94
CA LEU A 381 -2.50 23.92 -34.04
C LEU A 381 -2.01 22.47 -34.07
N ALA A 382 -0.94 22.16 -34.80
CA ALA A 382 -0.34 20.83 -34.81
C ALA A 382 0.17 20.43 -33.41
N GLY A 383 0.89 21.33 -32.72
CA GLY A 383 1.36 21.07 -31.35
C GLY A 383 0.23 20.97 -30.32
N LEU A 384 -0.88 21.68 -30.51
CA LEU A 384 -2.09 21.50 -29.67
C LEU A 384 -2.78 20.16 -29.98
N SER A 385 -2.91 19.79 -31.24
CA SER A 385 -3.49 18.51 -31.67
C SER A 385 -2.68 17.33 -31.15
N GLU A 386 -1.35 17.39 -31.21
CA GLU A 386 -0.46 16.37 -30.66
C GLU A 386 -0.67 16.22 -29.15
N ARG A 387 -0.63 17.34 -28.41
CA ARG A 387 -0.87 17.33 -26.95
C ARG A 387 -2.26 16.81 -26.58
N TYR A 388 -3.29 17.16 -27.36
CA TYR A 388 -4.63 16.64 -27.17
C TYR A 388 -4.70 15.14 -27.42
N SER A 389 -4.08 14.65 -28.49
CA SER A 389 -4.02 13.21 -28.79
C SER A 389 -3.27 12.43 -27.72
N GLN A 390 -2.14 12.95 -27.24
CA GLN A 390 -1.38 12.42 -26.11
C GLN A 390 -2.26 12.33 -24.87
N LYS A 391 -3.02 13.40 -24.58
CA LYS A 391 -3.90 13.44 -23.41
C LYS A 391 -5.04 12.44 -23.50
N CYS A 392 -5.61 12.23 -24.68
CA CYS A 392 -6.62 11.19 -24.91
C CYS A 392 -6.05 9.79 -24.65
N LEU A 393 -4.81 9.52 -25.07
CA LEU A 393 -4.15 8.24 -24.79
C LEU A 393 -3.86 8.04 -23.31
N GLU A 394 -3.46 9.10 -22.58
CA GLU A 394 -3.31 9.05 -21.12
C GLU A 394 -4.62 8.75 -20.40
N LEU A 395 -5.71 9.41 -20.80
CA LEU A 395 -7.04 9.18 -20.23
C LEU A 395 -7.51 7.74 -20.45
N ASN A 396 -7.39 7.21 -21.66
CA ASN A 396 -7.73 5.80 -21.94
C ASN A 396 -6.92 4.82 -21.08
N ARG A 397 -5.61 5.07 -20.89
CA ARG A 397 -4.77 4.23 -20.00
C ARG A 397 -5.24 4.32 -18.55
N ALA A 398 -5.59 5.52 -18.09
CA ALA A 398 -6.09 5.72 -16.73
C ALA A 398 -7.45 5.02 -16.52
N GLU A 399 -8.36 5.11 -17.49
CA GLU A 399 -9.66 4.44 -17.47
C GLU A 399 -9.51 2.91 -17.45
N GLN A 400 -8.62 2.35 -18.29
CA GLN A 400 -8.33 0.92 -18.28
C GLN A 400 -7.78 0.44 -16.93
N ASN A 401 -6.81 1.18 -16.39
CA ASN A 401 -6.23 0.91 -15.07
C ASN A 401 -7.27 1.01 -13.94
N ASN A 402 -8.26 1.92 -14.06
CA ASN A 402 -9.34 2.02 -13.09
C ASN A 402 -10.31 0.83 -13.22
N ALA A 403 -10.69 0.46 -14.44
CA ALA A 403 -11.55 -0.70 -14.68
C ALA A 403 -10.89 -2.00 -14.18
N GLU A 404 -9.57 -2.15 -14.29
CA GLU A 404 -8.84 -3.29 -13.71
C GLU A 404 -8.91 -3.31 -12.18
N ARG A 405 -8.70 -2.15 -11.53
CA ARG A 405 -8.85 -2.01 -10.08
C ARG A 405 -10.26 -2.31 -9.61
N GLU A 406 -11.28 -1.82 -10.30
CA GLU A 406 -12.69 -2.12 -9.98
C GLU A 406 -12.97 -3.62 -10.06
N ARG A 407 -12.48 -4.31 -11.09
CA ARG A 407 -12.60 -5.78 -11.18
C ARG A 407 -11.90 -6.52 -10.04
N GLU A 408 -10.76 -6.02 -9.58
CA GLU A 408 -10.05 -6.57 -8.43
C GLU A 408 -10.80 -6.33 -7.11
N ILE A 409 -11.36 -5.14 -6.93
CA ILE A 409 -12.21 -4.81 -5.78
C ILE A 409 -13.43 -5.74 -5.76
N SER A 410 -14.14 -5.91 -6.88
CA SER A 410 -15.28 -6.83 -6.96
C SER A 410 -14.91 -8.30 -6.73
N ARG A 411 -13.66 -8.71 -7.01
CA ARG A 411 -13.16 -10.04 -6.61
C ARG A 411 -13.02 -10.12 -5.09
N LYS A 412 -12.29 -9.18 -4.49
CA LYS A 412 -12.06 -9.13 -3.03
C LYS A 412 -13.35 -9.02 -2.24
N GLU A 413 -14.35 -8.28 -2.74
CA GLU A 413 -15.68 -8.18 -2.12
C GLU A 413 -16.40 -9.54 -2.08
N ARG A 414 -16.34 -10.31 -3.18
CA ARG A 414 -16.91 -11.66 -3.22
C ARG A 414 -16.19 -12.61 -2.27
N ASP A 415 -14.87 -12.56 -2.23
CA ASP A 415 -14.07 -13.40 -1.34
C ASP A 415 -14.36 -13.05 0.13
N MET A 416 -14.48 -11.76 0.46
CA MET A 416 -14.89 -11.31 1.80
C MET A 416 -16.30 -11.80 2.15
N GLU A 417 -17.25 -11.75 1.22
CA GLU A 417 -18.61 -12.23 1.45
C GLU A 417 -18.65 -13.75 1.66
N GLN A 418 -17.85 -14.50 0.90
CA GLN A 418 -17.70 -15.94 1.11
C GLN A 418 -17.12 -16.25 2.50
N LEU A 419 -16.03 -15.59 2.88
CA LEU A 419 -15.43 -15.75 4.21
C LEU A 419 -16.40 -15.39 5.33
N ARG A 420 -17.26 -14.38 5.14
CA ARG A 420 -18.31 -14.05 6.11
C ARG A 420 -19.31 -15.19 6.26
N LYS A 421 -19.77 -15.80 5.17
CA LYS A 421 -20.68 -16.96 5.21
C LYS A 421 -20.03 -18.15 5.89
N GLU A 422 -18.79 -18.48 5.53
CA GLU A 422 -18.04 -19.57 6.19
C GLU A 422 -17.87 -19.31 7.69
N ASN A 423 -17.60 -18.07 8.09
CA ASN A 423 -17.49 -17.70 9.50
C ASN A 423 -18.83 -17.84 10.24
N GLN A 424 -19.95 -17.48 9.59
CA GLN A 424 -21.30 -17.68 10.13
C GLN A 424 -21.62 -19.16 10.28
N ASP A 425 -21.29 -19.99 9.29
CA ASP A 425 -21.50 -21.44 9.33
C ASP A 425 -20.67 -22.10 10.44
N LEU A 426 -19.40 -21.71 10.59
CA LEU A 426 -18.55 -22.18 11.68
C LEU A 426 -19.10 -21.77 13.05
N LYS A 427 -19.59 -20.54 13.20
CA LYS A 427 -20.27 -20.09 14.42
C LYS A 427 -21.54 -20.90 14.70
N ALA A 428 -22.35 -21.20 13.69
CA ALA A 428 -23.53 -22.03 13.84
C ALA A 428 -23.17 -23.45 14.29
N ARG A 429 -22.16 -24.07 13.65
CA ARG A 429 -21.64 -25.39 14.03
C ARG A 429 -21.10 -25.41 15.46
N LEU A 430 -20.30 -24.41 15.83
CA LEU A 430 -19.79 -24.27 17.19
C LEU A 430 -20.92 -24.14 18.20
N THR A 431 -21.93 -23.32 17.90
CA THR A 431 -23.10 -23.14 18.75
C THR A 431 -23.85 -24.46 18.93
N GLU A 432 -23.97 -25.26 17.86
CA GLU A 432 -24.63 -26.57 17.92
C GLU A 432 -23.81 -27.59 18.71
N GLU A 433 -22.48 -27.61 18.57
CA GLU A 433 -21.62 -28.43 19.43
C GLU A 433 -21.69 -28.01 20.90
N MET A 434 -21.73 -26.71 21.18
CA MET A 434 -21.94 -26.22 22.56
C MET A 434 -23.27 -26.71 23.12
N LYS A 435 -24.36 -26.69 22.34
CA LYS A 435 -25.65 -27.25 22.77
C LYS A 435 -25.59 -28.76 22.98
N ARG A 436 -24.89 -29.50 22.12
CA ARG A 436 -24.66 -30.96 22.28
C ARG A 436 -23.89 -31.27 23.55
N ILE A 437 -22.82 -30.54 23.83
CA ILE A 437 -22.04 -30.70 25.07
C ILE A 437 -22.90 -30.34 26.29
N GLN A 438 -23.68 -29.25 26.23
CA GLN A 438 -24.57 -28.84 27.32
C GLN A 438 -25.77 -29.78 27.55
N SER A 439 -26.20 -30.53 26.53
CA SER A 439 -27.20 -31.60 26.68
C SER A 439 -26.56 -32.86 27.25
N ALA A 440 -25.41 -33.29 26.74
CA ALA A 440 -24.64 -34.41 27.30
C ALA A 440 -24.30 -34.20 28.78
N ILE A 441 -23.91 -32.99 29.21
CA ILE A 441 -23.66 -32.66 30.63
C ILE A 441 -24.95 -32.75 31.46
N ARG A 442 -26.11 -32.42 30.89
CA ARG A 442 -27.42 -32.57 31.56
C ARG A 442 -27.85 -34.04 31.66
N ASP A 443 -27.55 -34.83 30.64
CA ASP A 443 -27.92 -36.24 30.54
C ASP A 443 -26.98 -37.14 31.38
N HIS A 444 -25.72 -36.76 31.57
CA HIS A 444 -24.73 -37.45 32.42
C HIS A 444 -24.77 -37.04 33.91
N GLY A 445 -25.93 -36.60 34.41
CA GLY A 445 -26.10 -36.11 35.79
C GLY A 445 -25.97 -37.16 36.91
N SER A 446 -25.81 -38.46 36.64
CA SER A 446 -25.94 -39.48 37.70
C SER A 446 -24.69 -40.29 38.06
N GLU A 447 -23.87 -40.83 37.15
CA GLU A 447 -22.88 -41.83 37.59
C GLU A 447 -21.61 -41.82 36.74
N ASP A 448 -20.64 -40.94 37.06
CA ASP A 448 -19.20 -41.27 37.03
C ASP A 448 -18.34 -40.09 37.55
N LYS A 449 -18.24 -39.93 38.89
CA LYS A 449 -17.58 -38.75 39.49
C LYS A 449 -16.12 -38.96 39.94
N ASN A 450 -15.57 -40.17 39.85
CA ASN A 450 -14.27 -40.46 40.48
C ASN A 450 -13.10 -40.74 39.52
N ARG A 451 -13.29 -40.72 38.19
CA ARG A 451 -12.18 -40.87 37.21
C ARG A 451 -11.79 -39.57 36.50
N MET A 452 -12.76 -38.68 36.30
CA MET A 452 -12.62 -37.37 35.64
C MET A 452 -11.83 -36.27 36.41
N PRO A 453 -11.73 -36.26 37.76
CA PRO A 453 -11.09 -35.14 38.47
C PRO A 453 -9.58 -35.03 38.20
N CYS A 454 -8.85 -36.15 38.15
CA CYS A 454 -7.40 -36.14 37.95
C CYS A 454 -7.01 -35.74 36.52
N GLU A 455 -7.77 -36.17 35.51
CA GLU A 455 -7.52 -35.81 34.11
C GLU A 455 -7.79 -34.32 33.86
N LEU A 456 -8.88 -33.79 34.44
CA LEU A 456 -9.21 -32.36 34.35
C LEU A 456 -8.20 -31.48 35.11
N GLU A 457 -7.71 -31.92 36.27
CA GLU A 457 -6.70 -31.19 37.04
C GLU A 457 -5.34 -31.14 36.30
N VAL A 458 -4.95 -32.24 35.66
CA VAL A 458 -3.74 -32.29 34.81
C VAL A 458 -3.90 -31.37 33.58
N LEU A 459 -5.06 -31.38 32.93
CA LEU A 459 -5.34 -30.49 31.80
C LEU A 459 -5.37 -29.02 32.23
N LEU A 460 -5.93 -28.71 33.39
CA LEU A 460 -5.93 -27.36 33.96
C LEU A 460 -4.51 -26.87 34.21
N ARG A 461 -3.64 -27.71 34.80
CA ARG A 461 -2.21 -27.38 34.99
C ARG A 461 -1.47 -27.19 33.67
N MET A 462 -1.78 -27.98 32.63
CA MET A 462 -1.20 -27.76 31.30
C MET A 462 -1.66 -26.42 30.71
N LYS A 463 -2.94 -26.07 30.85
CA LYS A 463 -3.49 -24.81 30.37
C LYS A 463 -2.96 -23.60 31.15
N ASP A 464 -2.76 -23.72 32.45
CA ASP A 464 -2.12 -22.69 33.27
C ASP A 464 -0.65 -22.48 32.86
N ASN A 465 0.08 -23.55 32.56
CA ASN A 465 1.44 -23.46 32.02
C ASN A 465 1.48 -22.82 30.62
N GLU A 466 0.52 -23.15 29.75
CA GLU A 466 0.38 -22.55 28.42
C GLU A 466 0.07 -21.05 28.53
N ILE A 467 -0.81 -20.66 29.47
CA ILE A 467 -1.10 -19.26 29.76
C ILE A 467 0.16 -18.55 30.26
N GLN A 468 0.94 -19.16 31.15
CA GLN A 468 2.21 -18.58 31.62
C GLN A 468 3.23 -18.42 30.49
N TYR A 469 3.31 -19.38 29.56
CA TYR A 469 4.17 -19.28 28.40
C TYR A 469 3.74 -18.12 27.49
N LEU A 470 2.46 -18.04 27.16
CA LEU A 470 1.90 -16.94 26.36
C LEU A 470 2.09 -15.58 27.04
N GLN A 471 1.99 -15.51 28.36
CA GLN A 471 2.28 -14.29 29.12
C GLN A 471 3.76 -13.86 29.00
N LYS A 472 4.69 -14.81 29.04
CA LYS A 472 6.13 -14.55 28.81
C LYS A 472 6.38 -14.09 27.39
N GLU A 473 5.77 -14.74 26.41
CA GLU A 473 5.87 -14.36 24.99
C GLU A 473 5.33 -12.95 24.75
N ILE A 474 4.15 -12.62 25.29
CA ILE A 474 3.59 -11.26 25.23
C ILE A 474 4.54 -10.25 25.88
N SER A 475 5.21 -10.60 26.98
CA SER A 475 6.20 -9.73 27.63
C SER A 475 7.43 -9.51 26.73
N CYS A 476 7.97 -10.56 26.13
CA CYS A 476 9.10 -10.47 25.19
C CYS A 476 8.75 -9.62 23.97
N LEU A 477 7.59 -9.88 23.34
CA LEU A 477 7.11 -9.12 22.19
C LEU A 477 6.88 -7.64 22.53
N ARG A 478 6.39 -7.32 23.73
CA ARG A 478 6.27 -5.93 24.19
C ARG A 478 7.63 -5.25 24.30
N ASN A 479 8.63 -5.93 24.84
CA ASN A 479 9.98 -5.36 24.96
C ASN A 479 10.62 -5.14 23.58
N GLU A 480 10.43 -6.07 22.65
CA GLU A 480 10.90 -5.93 21.28
C GLU A 480 10.20 -4.78 20.55
N LEU A 481 8.87 -4.66 20.70
CA LEU A 481 8.12 -3.52 20.17
C LEU A 481 8.60 -2.18 20.74
N GLN A 482 8.92 -2.12 22.03
CA GLN A 482 9.49 -0.92 22.64
C GLN A 482 10.86 -0.59 22.06
N PHE A 483 11.73 -1.58 21.88
CA PHE A 483 13.04 -1.41 21.27
C PHE A 483 12.95 -0.92 19.83
N LEU A 484 12.15 -1.58 19.00
CA LEU A 484 11.92 -1.19 17.60
C LEU A 484 11.30 0.21 17.49
N ASN A 485 10.41 0.58 18.43
CA ASN A 485 9.85 1.92 18.47
C ASN A 485 10.92 2.98 18.81
N MET A 486 11.86 2.68 19.70
CA MET A 486 12.99 3.56 19.99
C MET A 486 13.92 3.70 18.78
N GLU A 487 14.25 2.60 18.10
CA GLU A 487 15.06 2.64 16.86
C GLU A 487 14.36 3.44 15.76
N LYS A 488 13.05 3.24 15.56
CA LYS A 488 12.24 4.04 14.63
C LYS A 488 12.34 5.53 14.96
N GLN A 489 12.21 5.92 16.23
CA GLN A 489 12.32 7.32 16.63
C GLN A 489 13.70 7.90 16.32
N LEU A 490 14.78 7.15 16.58
CA LEU A 490 16.14 7.57 16.24
C LEU A 490 16.34 7.70 14.73
N ALA A 491 15.81 6.76 13.95
CA ALA A 491 15.85 6.81 12.49
C ALA A 491 15.08 8.03 11.95
N CYS A 492 13.90 8.33 12.49
CA CYS A 492 13.13 9.53 12.13
C CYS A 492 13.89 10.82 12.42
N LYS A 493 14.57 10.91 13.57
CA LYS A 493 15.41 12.08 13.90
C LYS A 493 16.52 12.27 12.89
N ARG A 494 17.29 11.21 12.60
CA ARG A 494 18.36 11.26 11.58
C ARG A 494 17.83 11.60 10.19
N TYR A 495 16.66 11.10 9.82
CA TYR A 495 16.02 11.46 8.55
C TYR A 495 15.66 12.95 8.51
N GLY A 496 15.16 13.50 9.61
CA GLY A 496 14.89 14.93 9.76
C GLY A 496 16.16 15.78 9.58
N GLU A 497 17.24 15.42 10.26
CA GLU A 497 18.55 16.09 10.16
C GLU A 497 19.07 16.09 8.71
N LEU A 498 19.02 14.93 8.02
CA LEU A 498 19.44 14.83 6.62
C LEU A 498 18.55 15.67 5.67
N GLN A 499 17.25 15.75 5.94
CA GLN A 499 16.33 16.56 5.15
C GLN A 499 16.64 18.05 5.31
N GLU A 500 16.95 18.49 6.54
CA GLU A 500 17.39 19.86 6.82
C GLU A 500 18.70 20.18 6.10
N GLU A 501 19.71 19.29 6.18
CA GLU A 501 20.98 19.45 5.48
C GLU A 501 20.80 19.55 3.95
N LEU A 502 19.98 18.67 3.38
CA LEU A 502 19.67 18.67 1.95
C LEU A 502 18.95 19.95 1.54
N SER A 503 17.99 20.41 2.33
CA SER A 503 17.28 21.67 2.08
C SER A 503 18.23 22.88 2.15
N GLY A 504 19.16 22.88 3.11
CA GLY A 504 20.20 23.89 3.26
C GLY A 504 21.16 23.89 2.07
N MET A 505 21.59 22.72 1.61
CA MET A 505 22.44 22.57 0.43
C MET A 505 21.74 23.01 -0.85
N LYS A 506 20.48 22.59 -1.05
CA LYS A 506 19.65 23.04 -2.18
C LYS A 506 19.51 24.56 -2.21
N GLY A 507 19.24 25.18 -1.05
CA GLY A 507 19.15 26.64 -0.94
C GLY A 507 20.47 27.36 -1.21
N ARG A 508 21.62 26.76 -0.84
CA ARG A 508 22.95 27.29 -1.22
C ARG A 508 23.17 27.20 -2.73
N ASN A 509 22.91 26.05 -3.33
CA ASN A 509 23.10 25.84 -4.77
C ASN A 509 22.18 26.75 -5.59
N GLU A 510 20.94 26.97 -5.15
CA GLU A 510 20.01 27.88 -5.83
C GLU A 510 20.49 29.33 -5.79
N ARG A 511 21.04 29.79 -4.66
CA ARG A 511 21.66 31.11 -4.54
C ARG A 511 22.90 31.24 -5.44
N GLU A 512 23.72 30.20 -5.51
CA GLU A 512 24.90 30.17 -6.38
C GLU A 512 24.51 30.20 -7.86
N ILE A 513 23.53 29.40 -8.28
CA ILE A 513 22.97 29.42 -9.63
C ILE A 513 22.46 30.83 -9.97
N GLN A 514 21.73 31.47 -9.05
CA GLN A 514 21.23 32.81 -9.29
C GLN A 514 22.38 33.83 -9.42
N SER A 515 23.40 33.72 -8.58
CA SER A 515 24.61 34.56 -8.69
C SER A 515 25.33 34.36 -10.02
N LEU A 516 25.50 33.12 -10.48
CA LEU A 516 26.13 32.80 -11.76
C LEU A 516 25.31 33.32 -12.95
N LYS A 517 23.97 33.24 -12.87
CA LYS A 517 23.07 33.82 -13.87
C LYS A 517 23.23 35.34 -13.97
N GLU A 518 23.31 36.04 -12.85
CA GLU A 518 23.54 37.49 -12.84
C GLU A 518 24.93 37.84 -13.40
N HIS A 519 25.98 37.12 -13.01
CA HIS A 519 27.32 37.31 -13.59
C HIS A 519 27.33 37.09 -15.10
N LEU A 520 26.66 36.04 -15.59
CA LEU A 520 26.54 35.77 -17.02
C LEU A 520 25.80 36.91 -17.74
N LYS A 521 24.71 37.42 -17.16
CA LYS A 521 23.96 38.55 -17.71
C LYS A 521 24.82 39.81 -17.82
N LEU A 522 25.60 40.11 -16.79
CA LEU A 522 26.54 41.25 -16.79
C LEU A 522 27.66 41.06 -17.82
N ALA A 523 28.23 39.85 -17.93
CA ALA A 523 29.25 39.54 -18.94
C ALA A 523 28.70 39.68 -20.37
N MET A 524 27.47 39.23 -20.63
CA MET A 524 26.80 39.41 -21.91
C MET A 524 26.56 40.88 -22.23
N ALA A 525 26.16 41.70 -21.25
CA ALA A 525 25.99 43.13 -21.42
C ALA A 525 27.32 43.84 -21.76
N ALA A 526 28.40 43.50 -21.06
CA ALA A 526 29.73 44.04 -21.33
C ALA A 526 30.24 43.67 -22.74
N LEU A 527 29.98 42.44 -23.20
CA LEU A 527 30.31 42.02 -24.58
C LEU A 527 29.52 42.81 -25.63
N GLN A 528 28.23 43.07 -25.40
CA GLN A 528 27.42 43.88 -26.31
C GLN A 528 27.89 45.34 -26.36
N GLU A 529 28.30 45.92 -25.23
CA GLU A 529 28.89 47.27 -25.20
C GLU A 529 30.23 47.30 -25.95
N GLY A 530 31.10 46.29 -25.75
CA GLY A 530 32.35 46.16 -26.49
C GLY A 530 32.14 46.07 -28.00
N GLN A 531 31.13 45.31 -28.46
CA GLN A 531 30.77 45.24 -29.89
C GLN A 531 30.25 46.57 -30.44
N LYS A 532 29.45 47.31 -29.66
CA LYS A 532 28.96 48.64 -30.06
C LYS A 532 30.10 49.66 -30.17
N LEU A 533 31.07 49.62 -29.25
CA LEU A 533 32.24 50.51 -29.27
C LEU A 533 33.21 50.15 -30.40
N GLY A 534 33.41 48.85 -30.68
CA GLY A 534 34.21 48.38 -31.82
C GLY A 534 33.64 48.83 -33.17
N ASN A 535 32.32 48.72 -33.35
CA ASN A 535 31.65 49.17 -34.57
C ASN A 535 31.63 50.70 -34.74
N SER A 536 31.93 51.47 -33.69
CA SER A 536 32.01 52.94 -33.73
C SER A 536 33.42 53.46 -34.06
N LEU A 537 34.44 52.59 -34.06
CA LEU A 537 35.83 52.93 -34.39
C LEU A 537 36.20 52.61 -35.85
N ASP A 538 35.35 51.88 -36.57
CA ASP A 538 35.51 51.51 -37.99
C ASP A 538 34.73 52.44 -38.96
N HIS A 539 34.39 53.66 -38.54
CA HIS A 539 33.76 54.70 -39.39
C HIS A 539 34.59 55.97 -39.52
#